data_AF-A0A6I5CU61-F1
#
_entry.id   AF-A0A6I5CU61-F1
#
_cell.length_a   1.000
_cell.length_b   1.000
_cell.length_c   1.000
_cell.angle_alpha   90.00
_cell.angle_beta   90.00
_cell.angle_gamma   90.00
#
_symmetry.space_group_name_H-M   'P 1'
#
loop_
_entity.id
_entity.type
_entity.pdbx_description
1 polymer ?
#
loop_
_entity_poly.entity_id
_entity_poly.type
_entity_poly.pdbx_seq_one_letter_code
_entity_poly.pdbx_strand_id
1 'polypeptide(L)' 'ATHDPSTAYPWAVRLERALPSGVLATRDGDGHTSYLAHGTSRTRDAIDDYLVTGRTPPRGTVYTD' A
#
# COMPACT_ATOMS: atom_id res chain seq x y z
N ALA A 1 -3.90 0.81 -4.27
CA ALA A 1 -4.93 -0.07 -4.84
C ALA A 1 -4.46 -0.52 -6.22
N THR A 2 -4.72 -1.77 -6.62
CA THR A 2 -4.37 -2.29 -7.95
C THR A 2 -5.22 -1.64 -9.06
N HIS A 3 -6.44 -1.21 -8.74
CA HIS A 3 -7.36 -0.52 -9.66
C HIS A 3 -7.67 0.93 -9.21
N ASP A 4 -6.63 1.70 -8.90
CA ASP A 4 -6.77 3.12 -8.53
C ASP A 4 -7.03 4.00 -9.79
N PRO A 5 -8.17 4.73 -9.87
CA PRO A 5 -8.53 5.51 -11.04
C PRO A 5 -7.78 6.85 -11.18
N SER A 6 -7.17 7.34 -10.10
CA SER A 6 -6.53 8.66 -10.04
C SER A 6 -5.01 8.56 -10.08
N THR A 7 -4.45 7.53 -9.43
CA THR A 7 -3.01 7.28 -9.35
C THR A 7 -2.72 5.83 -9.66
N ALA A 8 -2.56 5.52 -10.95
CA ALA A 8 -2.44 4.15 -11.45
C ALA A 8 -1.33 3.36 -10.75
N TYR A 9 -1.61 2.10 -10.37
CA TYR A 9 -0.68 1.23 -9.65
C TYR A 9 0.74 1.13 -10.26
N PRO A 10 0.93 1.08 -11.60
CA PRO A 10 2.26 1.08 -12.20
C PRO A 10 3.12 2.30 -11.82
N TRP A 11 2.51 3.43 -11.46
CA TRP A 11 3.25 4.60 -10.98
C TRP A 11 3.84 4.36 -9.59
N ALA A 12 3.11 3.69 -8.69
CA ALA A 12 3.63 3.30 -7.38
C ALA A 12 4.79 2.30 -7.50
N VAL A 13 4.71 1.34 -8.43
CA VAL A 13 5.81 0.40 -8.73
C VAL A 13 7.04 1.15 -9.25
N ARG A 14 6.87 2.14 -10.13
CA ARG A 14 7.98 2.97 -10.61
C ARG A 14 8.59 3.82 -9.50
N LEU A 15 7.76 4.37 -8.61
CA LEU A 15 8.22 5.15 -7.46
C LEU A 15 9.06 4.29 -6.50
N GLU A 16 8.63 3.07 -6.20
CA GLU A 16 9.40 2.15 -5.34
C GLU A 16 10.80 1.86 -5.92
N ARG A 17 10.90 1.64 -7.25
CA ARG A 17 12.20 1.47 -7.91
C ARG A 17 13.09 2.71 -7.85
N ALA A 18 12.50 3.91 -7.81
CA ALA A 18 13.21 5.17 -7.71
C ALA A 18 13.59 5.55 -6.26
N LEU A 19 13.02 4.86 -5.26
CA LEU A 19 13.23 5.11 -3.84
C LEU A 19 13.86 3.87 -3.18
N PRO A 20 15.20 3.74 -3.12
CA PRO A 20 15.88 2.51 -2.70
C PRO A 20 15.53 2.00 -1.30
N SER A 21 15.16 2.90 -0.38
CA SER A 21 14.71 2.56 0.97
C SER A 21 13.20 2.31 1.06
N GLY A 22 12.45 2.53 -0.01
CA GLY A 22 11.01 2.36 -0.07
C GLY A 22 10.59 0.89 0.01
N VAL A 23 9.40 0.67 0.59
CA VAL A 23 8.70 -0.61 0.57
C VAL A 23 7.29 -0.37 0.04
N LEU A 24 6.93 -1.06 -1.04
CA LEU A 24 5.59 -1.01 -1.61
C LEU A 24 4.66 -1.98 -0.88
N ALA A 25 3.70 -1.44 -0.12
CA ALA A 25 2.54 -2.18 0.37
C ALA A 25 1.41 -2.09 -0.66
N THR A 26 0.97 -3.23 -1.19
CA THR A 26 -0.08 -3.27 -2.21
C THR A 26 -1.41 -3.65 -1.60
N ARG A 27 -2.46 -2.86 -1.86
CA ARG A 27 -3.85 -3.28 -1.68
C ARG A 27 -4.40 -3.75 -3.01
N ASP A 28 -4.83 -5.00 -3.08
CA ASP A 28 -5.51 -5.54 -4.25
C ASP A 28 -7.00 -5.22 -4.18
N GLY A 29 -7.47 -4.34 -5.05
CA GLY A 29 -8.85 -3.87 -5.06
C GLY A 29 -9.01 -2.51 -5.72
N ASP A 30 -10.26 -2.04 -5.71
CA ASP A 30 -10.70 -0.81 -6.35
C ASP A 30 -10.55 0.43 -5.46
N GLY A 31 -10.60 1.58 -6.11
CA GLY A 31 -10.72 2.89 -5.47
C GLY A 31 -9.41 3.63 -5.26
N HIS A 32 -9.54 4.91 -4.93
CA HIS A 32 -8.41 5.81 -4.71
C HIS A 32 -8.02 5.86 -3.23
N THR A 33 -6.73 5.83 -2.94
CA THR A 33 -6.14 5.73 -1.59
C THR A 33 -6.41 4.39 -0.89
N SER A 34 -5.90 4.21 0.33
CA SER A 34 -6.07 2.94 1.07
C SER A 34 -6.22 3.09 2.59
N TYR A 35 -5.70 4.17 3.20
CA TYR A 35 -5.82 4.36 4.66
C TYR A 35 -7.28 4.50 5.14
N LEU A 36 -8.11 5.22 4.37
CA LEU A 36 -9.51 5.46 4.71
C LEU A 36 -10.48 4.43 4.11
N ALA A 37 -9.98 3.30 3.58
CA ALA A 37 -10.82 2.25 2.98
C ALA A 37 -11.84 1.71 4.00
N HIS A 38 -13.12 1.64 3.64
CA HIS A 38 -14.15 1.25 4.61
C HIS A 38 -14.02 -0.21 5.06
N GLY A 39 -14.40 -0.48 6.30
CA GLY A 39 -14.36 -1.84 6.88
C GLY A 39 -13.00 -2.23 7.43
N THR A 40 -12.84 -3.54 7.65
CA THR A 40 -11.58 -4.16 8.06
C THR A 40 -10.58 -4.08 6.91
N SER A 41 -9.38 -3.57 7.17
CA SER A 41 -8.33 -3.46 6.15
C SER A 41 -6.97 -3.74 6.77
N ARG A 42 -6.35 -4.84 6.36
CA ARG A 42 -4.97 -5.17 6.72
C ARG A 42 -3.99 -4.21 6.07
N THR A 43 -4.37 -3.60 4.93
CA THR A 43 -3.61 -2.48 4.38
C THR A 43 -3.52 -1.32 5.37
N ARG A 44 -4.64 -0.94 6.02
CA ARG A 44 -4.62 0.07 7.09
C ARG A 44 -3.77 -0.41 8.27
N ASP A 45 -3.98 -1.62 8.75
CA ASP A 45 -3.24 -2.15 9.90
C ASP A 45 -1.72 -2.13 9.66
N ALA A 46 -1.27 -2.40 8.43
CA ALA A 46 0.14 -2.32 8.05
C ALA A 46 0.68 -0.88 8.02
N ILE A 47 -0.15 0.08 7.61
CA ILE A 47 0.20 1.50 7.69
C ILE A 47 0.33 1.92 9.16
N ASP A 48 -0.62 1.50 10.01
CA ASP A 48 -0.61 1.81 11.44
C ASP A 48 0.61 1.19 12.14
N ASP A 49 0.96 -0.08 11.87
CA ASP A 49 2.16 -0.72 12.45
C ASP A 49 3.44 0.02 12.04
N TYR A 50 3.54 0.47 10.79
CA TYR A 50 4.67 1.29 10.35
C TYR A 50 4.73 2.64 11.07
N LEU A 51 3.61 3.34 11.21
CA LEU A 51 3.57 4.64 11.87
C LEU A 51 3.89 4.55 13.37
N VAL A 52 3.52 3.44 14.02
CA VAL A 52 3.76 3.23 15.47
C VAL A 52 5.15 2.66 15.75
N THR A 53 5.63 1.73 14.91
CA THR A 53 6.82 0.93 15.23
C THR A 53 8.00 1.16 14.29
N GLY A 54 7.78 1.81 13.14
CA GLY A 54 8.77 1.93 12.06
C GLY A 54 9.03 0.62 11.30
N ARG A 55 8.32 -0.48 11.62
CA ARG A 55 8.47 -1.75 10.91
C ARG A 55 7.70 -1.72 9.60
N THR A 56 8.32 -2.21 8.55
CA THR A 56 7.69 -2.32 7.24
C THR A 56 7.14 -3.73 7.05
N PRO A 57 6.08 -3.90 6.22
CA PRO A 57 5.71 -5.23 5.78
C PRO A 57 6.83 -5.84 4.93
N PRO A 58 6.87 -7.17 4.75
CA PRO A 58 7.79 -7.80 3.81
C PRO A 58 7.68 -7.18 2.42
N ARG A 59 8.80 -7.07 1.69
CA ARG A 59 8.77 -6.59 0.31
C ARG A 59 7.85 -7.46 -0.55
N GLY A 60 7.05 -6.81 -1.40
CA GLY A 60 6.09 -7.50 -2.26
C GLY A 60 4.82 -7.94 -1.56
N THR A 61 4.56 -7.46 -0.33
CA THR A 61 3.30 -7.77 0.37
C THR A 61 2.10 -7.21 -0.41
N VAL A 62 1.11 -8.08 -0.60
CA VAL A 62 -0.19 -7.76 -1.17
C VAL A 62 -1.27 -8.13 -0.15
N TYR A 63 -2.15 -7.19 0.15
CA TYR A 63 -3.33 -7.37 0.98
C TYR A 63 -4.56 -7.44 0.07
N THR A 64 -5.37 -8.49 0.20
CA THR A 64 -6.57 -8.74 -0.63
C THR A 64 -7.84 -8.21 0.06
N ASP A 65 -7.76 -6.99 0.61
CA ASP A 65 -8.86 -6.33 1.33
C ASP A 65 -9.31 -5.00 0.70
#